data_AF-A0A453AN61-F1
#
_entry.id   AF-A0A453AN61-F1
#
_cell.length_a   1.000
_cell.length_b   1.000
_cell.length_c   1.000
_cell.angle_alpha   90.00
_cell.angle_beta   90.00
_cell.angle_gamma   90.00
#
_symmetry.space_group_name_H-M   'P 1'
#
loop_
_entity.id
_entity.type
_entity.pdbx_description
1 polymer ?
#
loop_
_entity_poly.entity_id
_entity_poly.type
_entity_poly.pdbx_seq_one_letter_code
_entity_poly.pdbx_strand_id
1 'polypeptide(L)' 'PDYLDESVLWTESRDVGNGFRCVRMVNNIYLNFDALNGDKYHGGVRDGTEVVLWKWCEGDNQRWKLQPYY' A
#
# COMPACT_ATOMS: atom_id res chain seq x y z
N PRO A 1 -20.23 17.74 5.14
CA PRO A 1 -18.85 18.16 5.47
C PRO A 1 -18.38 19.18 4.44
N ASP A 2 -17.95 20.36 4.88
CA ASP A 2 -17.54 21.47 3.99
C ASP A 2 -16.04 21.45 3.64
N TYR A 3 -15.33 20.42 4.11
CA TYR A 3 -13.90 20.19 3.88
C TYR A 3 -13.70 18.76 3.37
N LEU A 4 -12.91 18.63 2.30
CA LEU A 4 -12.45 17.35 1.80
C LEU A 4 -11.24 16.91 2.64
N ASP A 5 -11.42 15.88 3.45
CA ASP A 5 -10.32 15.32 4.22
C ASP A 5 -9.42 14.43 3.34
N GLU A 6 -8.33 15.01 2.83
CA GLU A 6 -7.37 14.28 2.01
C GLU A 6 -6.62 13.17 2.76
N SER A 7 -6.65 13.16 4.11
CA SER A 7 -5.97 12.13 4.91
C SER A 7 -6.59 10.75 4.80
N VAL A 8 -7.86 10.68 4.33
CA VAL A 8 -8.58 9.43 4.08
C VAL A 8 -8.70 9.09 2.59
N LEU A 9 -8.09 9.88 1.70
CA LEU A 9 -8.12 9.65 0.26
C LEU A 9 -6.86 8.93 -0.23
N TRP A 10 -7.07 7.95 -1.09
CA TRP A 10 -6.02 7.08 -1.61
C TRP A 10 -6.04 7.02 -3.13
N THR A 11 -4.86 6.87 -3.72
CA THR A 11 -4.67 6.63 -5.15
C THR A 11 -4.13 5.24 -5.39
N GLU A 12 -4.50 4.68 -6.54
CA GLU A 12 -3.96 3.43 -7.06
C GLU A 12 -2.91 3.75 -8.14
N SER A 13 -1.79 3.04 -8.16
CA SER A 13 -0.84 3.14 -9.27
C SER A 13 -1.32 2.36 -10.51
N ARG A 14 -0.60 2.50 -11.62
CA ARG A 14 -0.66 1.51 -12.70
C ARG A 14 -0.33 0.11 -12.17
N ASP A 15 -0.74 -0.91 -12.91
CA ASP A 15 -0.33 -2.30 -12.67
C ASP A 15 1.21 -2.41 -12.65
N VAL A 16 1.75 -3.00 -11.58
CA VAL A 16 3.18 -3.28 -11.39
C VAL A 16 3.51 -4.77 -11.59
N GLY A 17 2.56 -5.55 -12.10
CA GLY A 17 2.67 -6.95 -12.45
C GLY A 17 1.53 -7.78 -11.85
N ASN A 18 0.96 -8.70 -12.64
CA ASN A 18 -0.04 -9.69 -12.19
C ASN A 18 -1.30 -9.10 -11.51
N GLY A 19 -1.67 -7.86 -11.84
CA GLY A 19 -2.80 -7.18 -11.22
C GLY A 19 -2.49 -6.55 -9.86
N PHE A 20 -1.22 -6.50 -9.46
CA PHE A 20 -0.79 -5.80 -8.25
C PHE A 20 -0.50 -4.33 -8.53
N ARG A 21 -0.76 -3.47 -7.53
CA ARG A 21 -0.64 -2.02 -7.63
C ARG A 21 -0.17 -1.45 -6.30
N CYS A 22 0.32 -0.21 -6.32
CA CYS A 22 0.67 0.53 -5.12
C CYS A 22 -0.54 1.36 -4.66
N VAL A 23 -0.80 1.40 -3.36
CA VAL A 23 -1.80 2.29 -2.74
C VAL A 23 -1.05 3.42 -2.04
N ARG A 24 -1.40 4.67 -2.33
CA ARG A 24 -0.67 5.87 -1.88
C ARG A 24 -1.63 6.96 -1.43
N MET A 25 -1.22 7.81 -0.50
CA MET A 25 -2.03 8.98 -0.14
C MET A 25 -2.20 9.92 -1.34
N VAL A 26 -3.37 10.55 -1.48
CA VAL A 26 -3.59 11.59 -2.51
C VAL A 26 -2.67 12.79 -2.29
N ASN A 27 -2.49 13.20 -1.03
CA ASN A 27 -1.71 14.38 -0.68
C ASN A 27 -0.18 14.13 -0.62
N ASN A 28 0.27 12.87 -0.64
CA ASN A 28 1.68 12.52 -0.67
C ASN A 28 1.92 11.16 -1.33
N ILE A 29 2.11 11.20 -2.66
CA ILE A 29 2.31 10.00 -3.48
C ILE A 29 3.71 9.38 -3.36
N TYR A 30 4.62 9.95 -2.55
CA TYR A 30 5.94 9.36 -2.29
C TYR A 30 5.91 8.27 -1.21
N LEU A 31 4.79 8.15 -0.49
CA LEU A 31 4.56 7.14 0.53
C LEU A 31 3.53 6.11 0.03
N ASN A 32 3.88 4.83 0.17
CA ASN A 32 3.02 3.70 -0.20
C ASN A 32 2.53 2.99 1.06
N PHE A 33 1.38 2.32 0.95
CA PHE A 33 1.05 1.23 1.86
C PHE A 33 2.14 0.17 1.82
N ASP A 34 2.69 -0.12 2.98
CA ASP A 34 3.79 -1.04 3.19
C ASP A 34 3.40 -2.01 4.31
N ALA A 35 3.45 -3.31 4.04
CA ALA A 35 3.39 -4.31 5.11
C ALA A 35 4.76 -4.34 5.82
N LEU A 36 4.83 -3.79 7.03
CA LEU A 36 6.08 -3.55 7.74
C LEU A 36 6.85 -4.85 7.95
N ASN A 37 8.06 -4.93 7.41
CA ASN A 37 8.89 -6.15 7.42
C ASN A 37 8.13 -7.38 6.88
N GLY A 38 7.18 -7.15 5.96
CA GLY A 38 6.39 -8.18 5.29
C GLY A 38 7.08 -8.77 4.06
N ASP A 39 8.32 -8.36 3.79
CA ASP A 39 9.12 -8.91 2.70
C ASP A 39 9.77 -10.25 3.09
N LYS A 40 10.25 -10.97 2.08
CA LYS A 40 10.86 -12.30 2.23
C LYS A 40 12.11 -12.34 3.12
N TYR A 41 12.83 -11.23 3.28
CA TYR A 41 14.03 -11.16 4.13
C TYR A 41 13.68 -11.11 5.62
N HIS A 42 12.44 -10.76 5.95
CA HIS A 42 11.93 -10.67 7.32
C HIS A 42 10.85 -11.71 7.65
N GLY A 43 10.76 -12.77 6.84
CA GLY A 43 9.84 -13.88 7.04
C GLY A 43 8.46 -13.70 6.42
N GLY A 44 8.25 -12.64 5.63
CA GLY A 44 6.99 -12.39 4.94
C GLY A 44 5.88 -11.80 5.82
N VAL A 45 4.75 -11.50 5.17
CA VAL A 45 3.51 -11.06 5.83
C VAL A 45 2.97 -12.18 6.72
N ARG A 46 2.54 -11.81 7.93
CA ARG A 46 1.96 -12.71 8.93
C ARG A 46 0.85 -11.99 9.69
N ASP A 47 0.04 -12.75 10.42
CA ASP A 47 -0.99 -12.16 11.27
C ASP A 47 -0.36 -11.18 12.27
N GLY A 48 -0.92 -9.98 12.33
CA GLY A 48 -0.38 -8.88 13.13
C GLY A 48 0.71 -8.05 12.44
N THR A 49 1.07 -8.32 11.18
CA THR A 49 1.92 -7.41 10.40
C THR A 49 1.21 -6.05 10.25
N GLU A 50 1.86 -5.00 10.75
CA GLU A 50 1.34 -3.63 10.63
C GLU A 50 1.41 -3.13 9.20
N VAL A 51 0.38 -2.39 8.78
CA VAL A 51 0.39 -1.64 7.53
C VAL A 51 0.80 -0.20 7.85
N VAL A 52 1.90 0.24 7.25
CA VAL A 52 2.48 1.57 7.47
C VAL A 52 2.61 2.35 6.16
N LEU A 53 3.05 3.60 6.27
CA LEU A 53 3.43 4.42 5.14
C LEU A 53 4.95 4.43 5.01
N TRP A 54 5.47 4.03 3.85
CA TRP A 54 6.90 4.00 3.62
C TRP A 54 7.30 4.49 2.24
N LYS A 55 8.52 5.00 2.13
CA LYS A 55 9.09 5.40 0.84
C LYS A 55 9.15 4.20 -0.10
N TRP A 56 8.93 4.45 -1.40
CA TRP A 56 9.04 3.41 -2.42
C TRP A 56 10.42 2.74 -2.38
N CYS A 57 10.44 1.42 -2.21
CA CYS A 57 11.66 0.59 -2.21
C CYS A 57 11.57 -0.58 -3.20
N GLU A 58 10.57 -0.58 -4.08
CA GLU A 58 10.29 -1.64 -5.06
C GLU A 58 10.01 -3.02 -4.45
N GLY A 59 9.82 -3.08 -3.13
CA GLY A 59 9.57 -4.30 -2.38
C GLY A 59 8.19 -4.90 -2.68
N ASP A 60 8.11 -6.24 -2.61
CA ASP A 60 6.86 -6.97 -2.79
C ASP A 60 5.83 -6.62 -1.71
N ASN A 61 6.29 -6.21 -0.52
CA ASN A 61 5.47 -5.75 0.60
C ASN A 61 4.79 -4.39 0.37
N GLN A 62 5.06 -3.72 -0.75
CA GLN A 62 4.41 -2.47 -1.17
C GLN A 62 3.40 -2.68 -2.31
N ARG A 63 3.16 -3.93 -2.70
CA ARG A 63 2.30 -4.32 -3.83
C ARG A 63 1.03 -4.97 -3.32
N TRP A 64 -0.10 -4.37 -3.66
CA TRP A 64 -1.42 -4.76 -3.17
C TRP A 64 -2.32 -5.19 -4.31
N LYS A 65 -3.18 -6.18 -4.05
CA LYS A 65 -4.24 -6.60 -4.97
C LYS A 65 -5.59 -6.37 -4.30
N LEU A 66 -6.42 -5.53 -4.91
CA LEU A 66 -7.79 -5.31 -4.46
C LEU A 66 -8.68 -6.41 -5.06
N GLN A 67 -9.42 -7.12 -4.22
CA GLN A 67 -10.34 -8.17 -4.61
C GLN A 67 -11.74 -7.85 -4.07
N PRO A 68 -12.82 -8.09 -4.84
CA PRO A 68 -14.17 -8.01 -4.30
C PRO A 68 -14.35 -8.96 -3.11
N TYR A 69 -15.07 -8.50 -2.09
CA TYR A 69 -15.58 -9.36 -1.03
C TYR A 69 -16.97 -9.85 -1.44
N TYR A 70 -17.17 -11.17 -1.46
CA TYR A 70 -18.45 -11.81 -1.80
C TYR A 70 -19.08 -12.42 -0.55
#